data_AF-A0A7C6TPM2-F1
#
_entry.id   AF-A0A7C6TPM2-F1
#
_cell.length_a   1.000
_cell.length_b   1.000
_cell.length_c   1.000
_cell.angle_alpha   90.00
_cell.angle_beta   90.00
_cell.angle_gamma   90.00
#
_symmetry.space_group_name_H-M   'P 1'
#
loop_
_entity.id
_entity.type
_entity.pdbx_description
1 polymer ?
#
loop_
_entity_poly.entity_id
_entity_poly.type
_entity_poly.pdbx_seq_one_letter_code
_entity_poly.pdbx_strand_id
1 'polypeptide(L)'
;YGVLPLPKYDEAQERYQTNVSGAGTMVVLPVSVADIDVVGRLIDAYAAIAYDDITPSLFDVIASVKNTRDEESIRMVQLIIRNRVFDPVRMYFIAGNNSVDDLLAKSSPDIASTLAKYQDKAVTELQKIVDAVTANN
;
A
#
# COMPACT_ATOMS: atom_id res chain seq x y z
N TYR A 1 -8.21 24.44 -1.46
CA TYR A 1 -7.36 23.25 -1.26
C TYR A 1 -8.02 22.11 -2.00
N GLY A 2 -7.26 21.26 -2.70
CA GLY A 2 -7.80 20.11 -3.42
C GLY A 2 -7.09 18.84 -2.97
N VAL A 3 -7.83 17.73 -2.92
CA VAL A 3 -7.28 16.40 -2.68
C VAL A 3 -7.31 15.65 -4.01
N LEU A 4 -6.19 15.09 -4.43
CA LEU A 4 -6.10 14.29 -5.65
C LEU A 4 -5.50 12.93 -5.33
N PRO A 5 -5.96 11.86 -5.99
CA PRO A 5 -5.28 10.56 -5.93
C PRO A 5 -3.91 10.64 -6.59
N LEU A 6 -3.05 9.65 -6.31
CA LEU A 6 -1.86 9.43 -7.14
C LEU A 6 -2.30 9.20 -8.59
N PRO A 7 -1.60 9.78 -9.58
CA PRO A 7 -1.93 9.53 -10.97
C PRO A 7 -1.76 8.05 -11.31
N LYS A 8 -2.54 7.57 -12.29
CA LYS A 8 -2.29 6.27 -12.90
C LYS A 8 -0.91 6.29 -13.55
N TYR A 9 -0.25 5.13 -13.59
CA TYR A 9 1.04 4.99 -14.26
C TYR A 9 0.93 5.27 -15.76
N ASP A 10 -0.10 4.71 -16.39
CA ASP A 10 -0.45 4.89 -17.79
C ASP A 10 -1.97 4.74 -18.01
N GLU A 11 -2.40 4.82 -19.28
CA GLU A 11 -3.81 4.67 -19.67
C GLU A 11 -4.30 3.20 -19.60
N ALA A 12 -3.39 2.22 -19.59
CA ALA A 12 -3.74 0.81 -19.50
C ALA A 12 -4.16 0.42 -18.07
N GLN A 13 -3.71 1.16 -17.07
CA GLN A 13 -4.13 0.97 -15.68
C GLN A 13 -5.62 1.32 -15.50
N GLU A 14 -6.47 0.31 -15.30
CA GLU A 14 -7.93 0.49 -15.17
C GLU A 14 -8.34 1.34 -13.96
N ARG A 15 -7.71 1.10 -12.81
CA ARG A 15 -8.08 1.71 -11.51
C ARG A 15 -6.96 2.56 -10.95
N TYR A 16 -7.31 3.62 -10.24
CA TYR A 16 -6.33 4.36 -9.44
C TYR A 16 -5.72 3.44 -8.38
N GLN A 17 -4.45 3.63 -8.04
CA GLN A 17 -3.78 2.89 -6.99
C GLN A 17 -3.07 3.90 -6.09
N THR A 18 -3.34 3.86 -4.79
CA THR A 18 -2.67 4.72 -3.82
C THR A 18 -1.79 3.87 -2.92
N ASN A 19 -0.48 4.06 -3.01
CA ASN A 19 0.45 3.39 -2.10
C ASN A 19 0.23 3.85 -0.65
N VAL A 20 0.18 2.90 0.29
CA VAL A 20 0.19 3.22 1.73
C VAL A 20 1.63 3.47 2.19
N SER A 21 1.96 4.73 2.45
CA SER A 21 3.27 5.13 2.97
C SER A 21 3.37 4.88 4.48
N GLY A 22 4.21 3.90 4.87
CA GLY A 22 4.90 3.76 6.17
C GLY A 22 4.08 3.62 7.47
N ALA A 23 2.82 4.06 7.49
CA ALA A 23 1.96 4.16 8.67
C ALA A 23 0.71 3.26 8.55
N GLY A 24 0.85 2.11 7.89
CA GLY A 24 -0.19 1.09 7.87
C GLY A 24 -0.15 0.26 9.14
N THR A 25 -1.25 0.22 9.89
CA THR A 25 -1.40 -0.74 10.99
C THR A 25 -1.49 -2.15 10.40
N MET A 26 -0.67 -3.07 10.88
CA MET A 26 -0.70 -4.48 10.47
C MET A 26 -1.16 -5.35 11.63
N VAL A 27 -1.96 -6.37 11.32
CA VAL A 27 -2.28 -7.46 12.25
C VAL A 27 -1.23 -8.56 12.04
N VAL A 28 -0.54 -8.96 13.10
CA VAL A 28 0.51 -9.98 13.05
C VAL A 28 0.16 -11.11 14.01
N LEU A 29 0.27 -12.34 13.52
CA LEU A 29 0.07 -13.55 14.31
C LEU A 29 1.41 -14.20 14.67
N PRO A 30 1.63 -14.58 15.94
CA PRO A 30 2.82 -15.33 16.31
C PRO A 30 2.76 -16.74 15.72
N VAL A 31 3.92 -17.30 15.36
CA VAL A 31 4.03 -18.67 14.81
C VAL A 31 3.50 -19.75 15.76
N SER A 32 3.40 -19.44 17.06
CA SER A 32 2.89 -20.34 18.09
C SER A 32 1.37 -20.35 18.23
N VAL A 33 0.61 -19.68 17.34
CA VAL A 33 -0.86 -19.75 17.36
C VAL A 33 -1.31 -21.21 17.21
N ALA A 34 -2.16 -21.65 18.14
CA ALA A 34 -2.59 -23.04 18.22
C ALA A 34 -3.62 -23.42 17.14
N ASP A 35 -4.49 -22.49 16.76
CA ASP A 35 -5.56 -22.70 15.78
C ASP A 35 -5.62 -21.53 14.80
N ILE A 36 -4.84 -21.66 13.72
CA ILE A 36 -4.71 -20.61 12.70
C ILE A 36 -6.00 -20.43 11.89
N ASP A 37 -6.79 -21.49 11.73
CA ASP A 37 -8.02 -21.47 10.96
C ASP A 37 -9.10 -20.64 11.65
N VAL A 38 -9.25 -20.80 12.97
CA VAL A 38 -10.20 -20.01 13.75
C VAL A 38 -9.79 -18.53 13.75
N VAL A 39 -8.51 -18.25 13.99
CA VAL A 39 -8.01 -16.86 14.03
C VAL A 39 -8.12 -16.20 12.65
N GLY A 40 -7.81 -16.92 11.58
CA GLY A 40 -7.94 -16.43 10.20
C GLY A 40 -9.38 -16.04 9.87
N ARG A 41 -10.36 -16.91 10.17
CA ARG A 41 -11.79 -16.61 9.97
C ARG A 41 -12.24 -15.38 10.76
N LEU A 42 -11.70 -15.18 11.95
CA LEU A 42 -12.06 -14.07 12.82
C LEU A 42 -11.48 -12.75 12.30
N ILE A 43 -10.24 -12.77 11.80
CA ILE A 43 -9.61 -11.62 11.10
C ILE A 43 -10.41 -11.27 9.84
N ASP A 44 -10.80 -12.26 9.03
CA ASP A 44 -11.60 -12.02 7.82
C ASP A 44 -12.95 -11.38 8.16
N ALA A 45 -13.64 -11.88 9.20
CA ALA A 45 -14.88 -11.29 9.66
C ALA A 45 -14.70 -9.84 10.13
N TYR A 46 -13.63 -9.55 10.89
CA TYR A 46 -13.31 -8.18 11.29
C TYR A 46 -12.97 -7.28 10.11
N ALA A 47 -12.24 -7.79 9.12
CA ALA A 47 -11.89 -7.04 7.91
C ALA A 47 -13.14 -6.68 7.09
N ALA A 48 -14.09 -7.61 6.95
CA ALA A 48 -15.36 -7.37 6.29
C ALA A 48 -16.17 -6.27 7.00
N ILE A 49 -16.34 -6.38 8.32
CA ILE A 49 -17.05 -5.37 9.13
C ILE A 49 -16.33 -4.01 9.06
N ALA A 50 -14.99 -4.00 9.12
CA ALA A 50 -14.24 -2.75 9.02
C ALA A 50 -14.40 -2.09 7.64
N TYR A 51 -14.48 -2.88 6.57
CA TYR A 51 -14.68 -2.38 5.22
C TYR A 51 -16.09 -1.82 5.01
N ASP A 52 -17.11 -2.53 5.48
CA ASP A 52 -18.51 -2.18 5.25
C ASP A 52 -19.03 -1.11 6.21
N ASP A 53 -18.71 -1.19 7.50
CA ASP A 53 -19.32 -0.35 8.54
C ASP A 53 -18.41 0.79 9.01
N ILE A 54 -17.10 0.54 9.16
CA ILE A 54 -16.17 1.50 9.76
C ILE A 54 -15.59 2.46 8.71
N THR A 55 -15.22 1.95 7.53
CA THR A 55 -14.62 2.75 6.46
C THR A 55 -15.51 3.90 5.99
N PRO A 56 -16.85 3.76 5.88
CA PRO A 56 -17.72 4.91 5.58
C PRO A 56 -17.61 6.03 6.61
N SER A 57 -17.68 5.72 7.90
CA SER A 57 -17.57 6.73 8.97
C SER A 57 -16.18 7.37 9.03
N LEU A 58 -15.13 6.66 8.60
CA LEU A 58 -13.78 7.21 8.48
C LEU A 58 -13.72 8.37 7.47
N PHE A 59 -14.55 8.36 6.42
CA PHE A 59 -14.58 9.45 5.45
C PHE A 59 -15.02 10.77 6.07
N ASP A 60 -16.03 10.74 6.95
CA ASP A 60 -16.52 11.94 7.64
C ASP A 60 -15.44 12.51 8.58
N VAL A 61 -14.70 11.64 9.27
CA VAL A 61 -13.57 12.05 10.11
C VAL A 61 -12.48 12.70 9.25
N ILE A 62 -12.11 12.11 8.12
CA ILE A 62 -11.06 12.65 7.26
C ILE A 62 -11.50 13.97 6.60
N ALA A 63 -12.73 14.04 6.10
CA ALA A 63 -13.32 15.25 5.53
C ALA A 63 -13.34 16.40 6.56
N SER A 64 -13.69 16.10 7.82
CA SER A 64 -13.67 17.09 8.90
C SER A 64 -12.25 17.56 9.24
N VAL A 65 -11.27 16.65 9.36
CA VAL A 65 -9.87 16.98 9.69
C VAL A 65 -9.16 17.74 8.57
N LYS A 66 -9.42 17.40 7.31
CA LYS A 66 -8.77 18.02 6.14
C LYS A 66 -9.54 19.24 5.61
N ASN A 67 -10.59 19.68 6.33
CA ASN A 67 -11.48 20.77 5.96
C ASN A 67 -11.95 20.69 4.49
N THR A 68 -12.16 19.48 4.00
CA THR A 68 -12.55 19.22 2.61
C THR A 68 -14.03 18.90 2.62
N ARG A 69 -14.83 19.94 2.36
CA ARG A 69 -16.29 19.92 2.52
C ARG A 69 -17.03 19.92 1.19
N ASP A 70 -16.32 20.09 0.08
CA ASP A 70 -16.88 19.96 -1.25
C ASP A 70 -17.00 18.48 -1.67
N GLU A 71 -18.06 18.19 -2.42
CA GLU A 71 -18.39 16.84 -2.86
C GLU A 71 -17.28 16.21 -3.72
N GLU A 72 -16.59 17.02 -4.52
CA GLU A 72 -15.51 16.54 -5.39
C GLU A 72 -14.34 16.00 -4.55
N SER A 73 -13.91 16.74 -3.54
CA SER A 73 -12.82 16.29 -2.67
C SER A 73 -13.19 15.08 -1.83
N ILE A 74 -14.43 14.96 -1.37
CA ILE A 74 -14.92 13.75 -0.68
C ILE A 74 -14.82 12.54 -1.61
N ARG A 75 -15.22 12.68 -2.88
CA ARG A 75 -15.07 11.63 -3.88
C ARG A 75 -13.61 11.25 -4.10
N MET A 76 -12.69 12.21 -4.10
CA MET A 76 -11.25 11.92 -4.23
C MET A 76 -10.70 11.18 -3.00
N VAL A 77 -11.11 11.57 -1.79
CA VAL A 77 -10.72 10.85 -0.56
C VAL A 77 -11.22 9.40 -0.57
N GLN A 78 -12.47 9.18 -0.98
CA GLN A 78 -13.01 7.83 -1.11
C GLN A 78 -12.24 7.00 -2.14
N LEU A 79 -11.90 7.59 -3.29
CA LEU A 79 -11.11 6.94 -4.33
C LEU A 79 -9.71 6.54 -3.82
N ILE A 80 -9.06 7.41 -3.04
CA ILE A 80 -7.76 7.13 -2.42
C ILE A 80 -7.84 5.94 -1.47
N ILE A 81 -8.75 5.97 -0.51
CA ILE A 81 -8.82 4.99 0.59
C ILE A 81 -9.26 3.61 0.10
N ARG A 82 -10.23 3.55 -0.82
CA ARG A 82 -10.74 2.29 -1.37
C ARG A 82 -9.76 1.60 -2.30
N ASN A 83 -8.84 2.34 -2.93
CA ASN A 83 -7.83 1.78 -3.82
C ASN A 83 -6.42 1.85 -3.22
N ARG A 84 -6.32 1.69 -1.89
CA ARG A 84 -5.03 1.57 -1.23
C ARG A 84 -4.37 0.26 -1.60
N VAL A 85 -3.10 0.35 -1.98
CA VAL A 85 -2.24 -0.80 -2.26
C VAL A 85 -1.02 -0.74 -1.38
N PHE A 86 -0.47 -1.90 -1.07
CA PHE A 86 0.77 -2.03 -0.35
C PHE A 86 1.88 -2.42 -1.31
N ASP A 87 3.00 -1.68 -1.29
CA ASP A 87 4.14 -1.95 -2.16
C ASP A 87 5.08 -2.97 -1.50
N PRO A 88 5.23 -4.18 -2.07
CA PRO A 88 6.13 -5.21 -1.55
C PRO A 88 7.58 -4.74 -1.44
N VAL A 89 8.04 -3.85 -2.33
CA VAL A 89 9.42 -3.34 -2.31
C VAL A 89 9.73 -2.66 -1.00
N ARG A 90 8.80 -1.84 -0.52
CA ARG A 90 8.93 -1.12 0.75
C ARG A 90 8.64 -2.00 1.96
N MET A 91 7.67 -2.92 1.85
CA MET A 91 7.29 -3.79 2.97
C MET A 91 8.33 -4.85 3.31
N TYR A 92 8.94 -5.46 2.30
CA TYR A 92 9.90 -6.55 2.46
C TYR A 92 11.35 -6.08 2.34
N PHE A 93 11.58 -4.76 2.31
CA PHE A 93 12.92 -4.17 2.19
C PHE A 93 13.71 -4.70 0.99
N ILE A 94 13.04 -4.89 -0.14
CA ILE A 94 13.64 -5.40 -1.38
C ILE A 94 14.77 -4.48 -1.83
N ALA A 95 15.77 -5.03 -2.50
CA ALA A 95 16.92 -4.29 -3.02
C ALA A 95 16.47 -3.02 -3.77
N GLY A 96 17.02 -1.88 -3.35
CA GLY A 96 16.70 -0.58 -3.93
C GLY A 96 15.49 0.14 -3.31
N ASN A 97 14.88 -0.36 -2.22
CA ASN A 97 13.71 0.27 -1.59
C ASN A 97 13.88 1.74 -1.17
N ASN A 98 15.10 2.16 -0.80
CA ASN A 98 15.40 3.55 -0.41
C ASN A 98 16.17 4.33 -1.49
N SER A 99 16.24 3.82 -2.73
CA SER A 99 17.09 4.41 -3.78
C SER A 99 16.76 5.88 -4.05
N VAL A 100 15.48 6.25 -4.01
CA VAL A 100 15.05 7.64 -4.24
C VAL A 100 15.48 8.54 -3.08
N ASP A 101 15.28 8.11 -1.84
CA ASP A 101 15.68 8.86 -0.65
C ASP A 101 17.21 9.02 -0.58
N ASP A 102 17.96 7.96 -0.91
CA ASP A 102 19.42 7.98 -0.97
C ASP A 102 19.96 8.94 -2.04
N LEU A 103 19.30 9.01 -3.21
CA LEU A 103 19.68 9.90 -4.30
C LEU A 103 19.34 11.35 -3.99
N LEU A 104 18.16 11.59 -3.38
CA LEU A 104 17.75 12.91 -2.93
C LEU A 104 18.70 13.46 -1.86
N ALA A 105 19.09 12.63 -0.88
CA ALA A 105 20.05 13.01 0.15
C ALA A 105 21.43 13.40 -0.43
N LYS A 106 21.78 12.88 -1.61
CA LYS A 106 23.04 13.17 -2.33
C LYS A 106 22.88 14.22 -3.42
N SER A 107 21.67 14.73 -3.65
CA SER A 107 21.35 15.57 -4.82
C SER A 107 21.81 14.96 -6.15
N SER A 108 21.80 13.63 -6.27
CA SER A 108 22.30 12.92 -7.44
C SER A 108 21.19 12.74 -8.49
N PRO A 109 21.47 13.03 -9.77
CA PRO A 109 20.52 12.78 -10.87
C PRO A 109 20.55 11.33 -11.36
N ASP A 110 21.36 10.45 -10.77
CA ASP A 110 21.71 9.13 -11.28
C ASP A 110 20.64 8.06 -11.01
N ILE A 111 19.38 8.40 -11.24
CA ILE A 111 18.22 7.53 -10.98
C ILE A 111 18.31 6.25 -11.81
N ALA A 112 18.52 6.36 -13.12
CA ALA A 112 18.51 5.22 -14.02
C ALA A 112 19.60 4.19 -13.70
N SER A 113 20.84 4.64 -13.47
CA SER A 113 21.96 3.75 -13.15
C SER A 113 21.84 3.14 -11.75
N THR A 114 21.30 3.87 -10.78
CA THR A 114 21.05 3.35 -9.43
C THR A 114 19.97 2.27 -9.44
N LEU A 115 18.87 2.47 -10.17
CA LEU A 115 17.83 1.46 -10.30
C LEU A 115 18.33 0.23 -11.07
N ALA A 116 19.06 0.43 -12.17
CA ALA A 116 19.67 -0.67 -12.94
C ALA A 116 20.59 -1.54 -12.08
N LYS A 117 21.37 -0.93 -11.17
CA LYS A 117 22.24 -1.64 -10.23
C LYS A 117 21.48 -2.62 -9.32
N TYR A 118 20.24 -2.29 -8.93
CA TYR A 118 19.45 -3.13 -8.01
C TYR A 118 18.47 -4.06 -8.74
N GLN A 119 18.19 -3.83 -10.02
CA GLN A 119 17.13 -4.50 -10.79
C GLN A 119 17.17 -6.03 -10.67
N ASP A 120 18.29 -6.68 -11.00
CA ASP A 120 18.38 -8.15 -11.01
C ASP A 120 18.12 -8.76 -9.63
N LYS A 121 18.65 -8.10 -8.59
CA LYS A 121 18.47 -8.53 -7.20
C LYS A 121 17.02 -8.32 -6.75
N ALA A 122 16.43 -7.17 -7.08
CA ALA A 122 15.06 -6.83 -6.74
C ALA A 122 14.06 -7.80 -7.39
N VAL A 123 14.26 -8.12 -8.68
CA VAL A 123 13.43 -9.10 -9.41
C VAL A 123 13.54 -10.48 -8.76
N THR A 124 14.74 -10.91 -8.38
CA THR A 124 14.94 -12.20 -7.71
C THR A 124 14.23 -12.26 -6.35
N GLU A 125 14.30 -11.19 -5.57
CA GLU A 125 13.64 -11.10 -4.26
C GLU A 125 12.12 -11.02 -4.39
N LEU A 126 11.60 -10.26 -5.36
CA LEU A 126 10.17 -10.22 -5.69
C LEU A 126 9.66 -11.61 -6.10
N GLN A 127 10.41 -12.34 -6.94
CA GLN A 127 9.99 -13.68 -7.38
C GLN A 127 9.83 -14.64 -6.19
N LYS A 128 10.71 -14.58 -5.18
CA LYS A 128 10.57 -15.40 -3.97
C LYS A 128 9.29 -15.12 -3.20
N ILE A 129 8.85 -13.85 -3.16
CA ILE A 129 7.59 -13.48 -2.51
C ILE A 129 6.42 -14.04 -3.30
N VAL A 130 6.45 -13.90 -4.64
CA VAL A 130 5.41 -14.47 -5.52
C VAL A 130 5.32 -15.98 -5.36
N ASP A 131 6.44 -16.69 -5.38
CA ASP A 131 6.50 -18.14 -5.21
C ASP A 131 5.94 -18.56 -3.85
N ALA A 132 6.30 -17.84 -2.77
CA ALA A 132 5.79 -18.14 -1.43
C ALA A 132 4.28 -17.90 -1.29
N VAL A 133 3.73 -16.88 -1.94
CA VAL A 133 2.29 -16.58 -1.89
C VAL A 133 1.50 -17.57 -2.75
N THR A 134 2.03 -17.95 -3.92
CA THR A 134 1.34 -18.85 -4.85
C THR A 134 1.43 -20.32 -4.46
N ALA A 135 2.50 -20.77 -3.80
CA ALA A 135 2.61 -22.14 -3.31
C ALA A 135 1.67 -22.47 -2.14
N ASN A 136 1.15 -21.45 -1.45
CA ASN A 136 0.27 -21.58 -0.29
C ASN A 136 -1.21 -21.29 -0.59
N ASN A 137 -1.55 -21.04 -1.86
CA ASN A 137 -2.93 -20.87 -2.36
C ASN A 137 -3.32 -22.06 -3.25
#